data_AF-A0A2H0KGF2-F1
#
_entry.id   AF-A0A2H0KGF2-F1
#
_cell.length_a   1.000
_cell.length_b   1.000
_cell.length_c   1.000
_cell.angle_alpha   90.00
_cell.angle_beta   90.00
_cell.angle_gamma   90.00
#
_symmetry.space_group_name_H-M   'P 1'
#
loop_
_entity.id
_entity.type
_entity.pdbx_description
1 polymer ?
#
loop_
_entity_poly.entity_id
_entity_poly.type
_entity_poly.pdbx_seq_one_letter_code
_entity_poly.pdbx_strand_id
1 'polypeptide(L)'
;MKEFKNDPLCEEKYLVSKGLIHKYPCRVLILISSHCPKYCDFCFRKRITNNFLKNQINKNDIKKMIKYVLSRPEINEVIFSGGEPLTELELLLFGLRQFSKLKQIKILRIHSRAPVTKPSLVEKNLLAFVALSKKPIYFSLHVNHPKELSPKTIGAITALRQAGAILLSQTVFLKNLNDNFTVLKDLFTKLTEMGVRPYYLHHCDPVTGNEKYLVPLEKEIEIATRLRRELSGLACPTLVIDTPDGNGKIPVPLDFWEFNQKRFKDFNDKEVETL
;
A
#
# COMPACT_ATOMS: atom_id res chain seq x y z
N MET A 1 -13.44 16.29 -18.40
CA MET A 1 -13.11 17.06 -17.18
C MET A 1 -12.94 16.04 -16.06
N LYS A 2 -11.76 15.94 -15.43
CA LYS A 2 -11.48 14.95 -14.38
C LYS A 2 -12.51 15.05 -13.26
N GLU A 3 -13.25 13.97 -13.02
CA GLU A 3 -14.07 13.84 -11.82
C GLU A 3 -13.16 13.44 -10.66
N PHE A 4 -12.82 14.42 -9.82
CA PHE A 4 -12.22 14.15 -8.52
C PHE A 4 -13.29 13.56 -7.61
N LYS A 5 -13.12 12.29 -7.22
CA LYS A 5 -14.09 11.55 -6.43
C LYS A 5 -13.58 11.33 -5.01
N ASN A 6 -14.51 11.15 -4.07
CA ASN A 6 -14.18 10.77 -2.69
C ASN A 6 -13.68 9.32 -2.60
N ASP A 7 -14.19 8.41 -3.46
CA ASP A 7 -13.76 7.01 -3.59
C ASP A 7 -13.36 6.69 -5.05
N PRO A 8 -12.22 7.20 -5.55
CA PRO A 8 -11.85 7.02 -6.94
C PRO A 8 -11.50 5.56 -7.28
N LEU A 9 -11.22 4.74 -6.25
CA LEU A 9 -10.88 3.33 -6.39
C LEU A 9 -12.08 2.40 -6.16
N CYS A 10 -13.28 2.97 -5.96
CA CYS A 10 -14.53 2.27 -5.68
C CYS A 10 -14.39 1.13 -4.66
N GLU A 11 -13.60 1.35 -3.61
CA GLU A 11 -13.42 0.34 -2.56
C GLU A 11 -14.76 -0.07 -1.92
N GLU A 12 -15.74 0.84 -1.87
CA GLU A 12 -17.09 0.56 -1.37
C GLU A 12 -17.85 -0.46 -2.23
N LYS A 13 -17.67 -0.45 -3.56
CA LYS A 13 -18.27 -1.42 -4.48
C LYS A 13 -17.80 -2.85 -4.20
N TYR A 14 -16.55 -2.99 -3.74
CA TYR A 14 -15.92 -4.28 -3.45
C TYR A 14 -16.03 -4.67 -1.97
N LEU A 15 -16.82 -3.94 -1.17
CA LEU A 15 -17.04 -4.24 0.24
C LEU A 15 -18.02 -5.40 0.39
N VAL A 16 -17.50 -6.56 0.78
CA VAL A 16 -18.27 -7.82 0.89
C VAL A 16 -18.69 -8.15 2.33
N SER A 17 -18.07 -7.49 3.29
CA SER A 17 -18.42 -7.49 4.71
C SER A 17 -17.87 -6.20 5.33
N LYS A 18 -18.36 -5.80 6.52
CA LYS A 18 -17.86 -4.61 7.22
C LYS A 18 -16.33 -4.68 7.37
N GLY A 19 -15.62 -3.75 6.72
CA GLY A 19 -14.15 -3.68 6.71
C GLY A 19 -13.43 -4.73 5.85
N LEU A 20 -14.13 -5.53 5.03
CA LEU A 20 -13.54 -6.53 4.14
C LEU A 20 -13.79 -6.16 2.68
N ILE A 21 -12.72 -5.87 1.97
CA ILE A 21 -12.72 -5.58 0.54
C ILE A 21 -12.18 -6.79 -0.22
N HIS A 22 -12.92 -7.26 -1.21
CA HIS A 22 -12.50 -8.34 -2.10
C HIS A 22 -12.59 -7.87 -3.56
N LYS A 23 -11.50 -7.27 -4.04
CA LYS A 23 -11.36 -6.73 -5.41
C LYS A 23 -10.66 -7.69 -6.37
N TYR A 24 -9.66 -8.43 -5.88
CA TYR A 24 -8.84 -9.33 -6.68
C TYR A 24 -9.11 -10.78 -6.29
N PRO A 25 -9.18 -11.74 -7.23
CA PRO A 25 -9.58 -13.11 -6.93
C PRO A 25 -8.77 -13.78 -5.82
N CYS A 26 -7.46 -13.59 -5.79
CA CYS A 26 -6.58 -14.31 -4.87
C CYS A 26 -6.36 -13.65 -3.50
N ARG A 27 -6.89 -12.44 -3.27
CA ARG A 27 -6.55 -11.67 -2.06
C ARG A 27 -7.65 -10.76 -1.56
N VAL A 28 -7.69 -10.62 -0.24
CA VAL A 28 -8.61 -9.70 0.44
C VAL A 28 -7.86 -8.64 1.22
N LEU A 29 -8.50 -7.48 1.38
CA LEU A 29 -8.02 -6.36 2.16
C LEU A 29 -8.95 -6.12 3.36
N ILE A 30 -8.38 -6.12 4.55
CA ILE A 30 -9.07 -5.85 5.81
C ILE A 30 -8.72 -4.43 6.25
N LEU A 31 -9.72 -3.56 6.33
CA LEU A 31 -9.62 -2.24 6.92
C LEU A 31 -9.79 -2.38 8.43
N ILE A 32 -8.68 -2.59 9.13
CA ILE A 32 -8.69 -2.91 10.56
C ILE A 32 -8.81 -1.68 11.46
N SER A 33 -8.35 -0.54 10.96
CA SER A 33 -8.38 0.75 11.62
C SER A 33 -9.00 1.79 10.69
N SER A 34 -9.74 2.74 11.25
CA SER A 34 -10.16 3.96 10.56
C SER A 34 -9.30 5.17 10.95
N HIS A 35 -8.37 5.03 11.90
CA HIS A 35 -7.58 6.12 12.46
C HIS A 35 -6.12 6.08 12.00
N CYS A 36 -5.51 7.26 11.88
CA CYS A 36 -4.08 7.41 11.61
C CYS A 36 -3.43 8.31 12.68
N PRO A 37 -2.22 7.97 13.17
CA PRO A 37 -1.48 8.86 14.07
C PRO A 37 -1.05 10.16 13.38
N LYS A 38 -0.92 10.15 12.05
CA LYS A 38 -0.71 11.32 11.21
C LYS A 38 -1.46 11.15 9.91
N TYR A 39 -2.31 12.12 9.56
CA TYR A 39 -3.04 12.12 8.29
C TYR A 39 -2.15 12.66 7.18
N CYS A 40 -2.18 11.97 6.04
CA CYS A 40 -1.41 12.36 4.87
C CYS A 40 -2.28 13.26 4.01
N ASP A 41 -1.80 14.45 3.64
CA ASP A 41 -2.60 15.38 2.84
C ASP A 41 -2.98 14.84 1.46
N PHE A 42 -2.24 13.84 0.96
CA PHE A 42 -2.47 13.14 -0.30
C PHE A 42 -3.21 11.80 -0.13
N CYS A 43 -3.72 11.48 1.06
CA CYS A 43 -4.37 10.20 1.34
C CYS A 43 -5.59 9.96 0.43
N PHE A 44 -5.62 8.84 -0.29
CA PHE A 44 -6.79 8.46 -1.10
C PHE A 44 -7.96 7.90 -0.28
N ARG A 45 -7.73 7.61 1.01
CA ARG A 45 -8.74 7.12 1.96
C ARG A 45 -9.26 8.18 2.93
N LYS A 46 -9.15 9.47 2.59
CA LYS A 46 -9.68 10.58 3.42
C LYS A 46 -11.13 10.34 3.87
N ARG A 47 -11.99 9.81 3.00
CA ARG A 47 -13.39 9.47 3.33
C ARG A 47 -13.55 8.45 4.46
N ILE A 48 -12.62 7.48 4.56
CA ILE A 48 -12.66 6.42 5.57
C ILE A 48 -12.22 7.00 6.91
N THR A 49 -11.14 7.80 6.89
CA THR A 49 -10.64 8.46 8.09
C THR A 49 -11.63 9.48 8.61
N ASN A 50 -12.33 10.23 7.75
CA ASN A 50 -13.26 11.26 8.22
C ASN A 50 -14.53 10.69 8.91
N ASN A 51 -14.79 9.38 8.84
CA ASN A 51 -15.97 8.72 9.40
C ASN A 51 -15.60 7.58 10.38
N PHE A 52 -14.80 7.89 11.40
CA PHE A 52 -14.18 6.90 12.30
C PHE A 52 -15.16 5.89 12.90
N LEU A 53 -16.25 6.36 13.52
CA LEU A 53 -17.20 5.52 14.29
C LEU A 53 -17.93 4.50 13.41
N LYS A 54 -18.29 4.88 12.18
CA LYS A 54 -19.03 3.99 11.25
C LYS A 54 -18.14 2.84 10.77
N ASN A 55 -16.84 3.09 10.66
CA ASN A 55 -15.88 2.20 10.00
C ASN A 55 -15.11 1.28 10.96
N GLN A 56 -15.29 1.41 12.28
CA GLN A 56 -14.66 0.52 13.25
C GLN A 56 -15.18 -0.92 13.13
N ILE A 57 -14.26 -1.88 13.09
CA ILE A 57 -14.57 -3.31 13.12
C ILE A 57 -14.13 -3.93 14.45
N ASN A 58 -14.69 -5.08 14.80
CA ASN A 58 -14.35 -5.80 16.01
C ASN A 58 -14.01 -7.28 15.73
N LYS A 59 -13.71 -8.05 16.79
CA LYS A 59 -13.37 -9.48 16.68
C LYS A 59 -14.49 -10.32 16.05
N ASN A 60 -15.76 -9.96 16.23
CA ASN A 60 -16.88 -10.68 15.60
C ASN A 60 -16.96 -10.41 14.10
N ASP A 61 -16.61 -9.19 13.65
CA ASP A 61 -16.49 -8.91 12.22
C ASP A 61 -15.37 -9.75 11.60
N ILE A 62 -14.20 -9.86 12.24
CA ILE A 62 -13.13 -10.75 11.78
C ILE A 62 -13.59 -12.20 11.68
N LYS A 63 -14.38 -12.71 12.63
CA LYS A 63 -14.98 -14.05 12.54
C LYS A 63 -15.87 -14.22 11.31
N LYS A 64 -16.66 -13.20 10.94
CA LYS A 64 -17.48 -13.22 9.72
C LYS A 64 -16.59 -13.21 8.46
N MET A 65 -15.53 -12.42 8.46
CA MET A 65 -14.56 -12.39 7.36
C MET A 65 -13.89 -13.74 7.14
N ILE A 66 -13.55 -14.46 8.22
CA ILE A 66 -12.99 -15.81 8.13
C ILE A 66 -13.96 -16.77 7.43
N LYS A 67 -15.26 -16.71 7.76
CA LYS A 67 -16.28 -17.53 7.07
C LYS A 67 -16.33 -17.21 5.58
N TYR A 68 -16.29 -15.92 5.22
CA TYR A 68 -16.25 -15.48 3.82
C TYR A 68 -15.02 -16.03 3.09
N VAL A 69 -13.84 -15.94 3.69
CA VAL A 69 -12.58 -16.42 3.10
C VAL A 69 -12.57 -17.95 2.96
N LEU A 70 -13.06 -18.67 3.96
CA LEU A 70 -13.17 -20.15 3.91
C LEU A 70 -14.05 -20.64 2.76
N SER A 71 -15.08 -19.88 2.38
CA SER A 71 -15.94 -20.23 1.25
C SER A 71 -15.31 -20.01 -0.14
N ARG A 72 -14.06 -19.51 -0.20
CA ARG A 72 -13.38 -19.08 -1.42
C ARG A 72 -11.93 -19.58 -1.46
N PRO A 73 -11.70 -20.83 -1.92
CA PRO A 73 -10.37 -21.46 -1.89
C PRO A 73 -9.31 -20.73 -2.73
N GLU A 74 -9.72 -19.90 -3.69
CA GLU A 74 -8.86 -19.05 -4.51
C GLU A 74 -8.14 -17.97 -3.69
N ILE A 75 -8.72 -17.54 -2.56
CA ILE A 75 -8.11 -16.53 -1.68
C ILE A 75 -6.96 -17.19 -0.92
N ASN A 76 -5.75 -16.74 -1.22
CA ASN A 76 -4.51 -17.23 -0.60
C ASN A 76 -3.71 -16.13 0.13
N GLU A 77 -4.15 -14.87 0.04
CA GLU A 77 -3.50 -13.72 0.67
C GLU A 77 -4.50 -12.85 1.45
N VAL A 78 -4.09 -12.42 2.65
CA VAL A 78 -4.84 -11.45 3.46
C VAL A 78 -3.97 -10.25 3.78
N ILE A 79 -4.46 -9.06 3.42
CA ILE A 79 -3.79 -7.78 3.66
C ILE A 79 -4.51 -7.02 4.78
N PHE A 80 -3.78 -6.57 5.79
CA PHE A 80 -4.27 -5.70 6.86
C PHE A 80 -3.85 -4.25 6.60
N SER A 81 -4.82 -3.36 6.53
CA SER A 81 -4.65 -1.93 6.24
C SER A 81 -5.81 -1.15 6.87
N GLY A 82 -6.25 -0.06 6.23
CA GLY A 82 -7.26 0.86 6.76
C GLY A 82 -6.74 2.28 6.71
N GLY A 83 -6.87 2.98 7.84
CA GLY A 83 -6.00 4.08 8.22
C GLY A 83 -4.61 3.55 8.57
N GLU A 84 -4.32 3.37 9.86
CA GLU A 84 -3.07 2.80 10.35
C GLU A 84 -3.33 1.52 11.17
N PRO A 85 -3.03 0.33 10.64
CA PRO A 85 -3.35 -0.92 11.34
C PRO A 85 -2.63 -1.08 12.68
N LEU A 86 -1.47 -0.46 12.87
CA LEU A 86 -0.73 -0.58 14.13
C LEU A 86 -1.35 0.21 15.29
N THR A 87 -2.36 1.08 15.04
CA THR A 87 -3.11 1.70 16.14
C THR A 87 -4.09 0.74 16.80
N GLU A 88 -4.44 -0.36 16.11
CA GLU A 88 -5.39 -1.39 16.56
C GLU A 88 -4.66 -2.72 16.78
N LEU A 89 -3.52 -2.68 17.47
CA LEU A 89 -2.58 -3.81 17.55
C LEU A 89 -3.22 -5.09 18.10
N GLU A 90 -4.09 -5.01 19.11
CA GLU A 90 -4.76 -6.19 19.67
C GLU A 90 -5.63 -6.87 18.61
N LEU A 91 -6.41 -6.10 17.87
CA LEU A 91 -7.30 -6.60 16.84
C LEU A 91 -6.49 -7.13 15.64
N LEU A 92 -5.39 -6.45 15.29
CA LEU A 92 -4.44 -6.89 14.26
C LEU A 92 -3.84 -8.26 14.60
N LEU A 93 -3.32 -8.41 15.81
CA LEU A 93 -2.77 -9.68 16.26
C LEU A 93 -3.84 -10.77 16.34
N PHE A 94 -5.08 -10.44 16.71
CA PHE A 94 -6.19 -11.38 16.64
C PHE A 94 -6.43 -11.83 15.20
N GLY A 95 -6.57 -10.90 14.25
CA GLY A 95 -6.77 -11.19 12.83
C GLY A 95 -5.64 -12.05 12.25
N LEU A 96 -4.39 -11.61 12.41
CA LEU A 96 -3.21 -12.32 11.96
C LEU A 96 -3.17 -13.77 12.48
N ARG A 97 -3.44 -13.99 13.77
CA ARG A 97 -3.50 -15.33 14.39
C ARG A 97 -4.64 -16.20 13.85
N GLN A 98 -5.79 -15.62 13.50
CA GLN A 98 -6.90 -16.41 12.98
C GLN A 98 -6.66 -16.79 11.51
N PHE A 99 -6.26 -15.83 10.67
CA PHE A 99 -5.99 -16.09 9.25
C PHE A 99 -4.74 -16.95 9.05
N SER A 100 -3.75 -16.90 9.96
CA SER A 100 -2.60 -17.81 9.91
C SER A 100 -2.98 -19.28 10.13
N LYS A 101 -4.13 -19.59 10.74
CA LYS A 101 -4.60 -20.98 10.91
C LYS A 101 -5.25 -21.56 9.66
N LEU A 102 -5.72 -20.72 8.73
CA LEU A 102 -6.40 -21.18 7.52
C LEU A 102 -5.38 -21.79 6.54
N LYS A 103 -5.54 -23.06 6.16
CA LYS A 103 -4.58 -23.77 5.29
C LYS A 103 -4.43 -23.12 3.90
N GLN A 104 -5.51 -22.55 3.35
CA GLN A 104 -5.51 -21.89 2.04
C GLN A 104 -4.72 -20.58 2.04
N ILE A 105 -4.69 -19.86 3.16
CA ILE A 105 -3.94 -18.61 3.27
C ILE A 105 -2.45 -18.93 3.33
N LYS A 106 -1.69 -18.43 2.37
CA LYS A 106 -0.25 -18.62 2.27
C LYS A 106 0.50 -17.37 2.71
N ILE A 107 -0.09 -16.20 2.49
CA ILE A 107 0.57 -14.91 2.68
C ILE A 107 -0.28 -14.04 3.62
N LEU A 108 0.37 -13.42 4.59
CA LEU A 108 -0.20 -12.34 5.40
C LEU A 108 0.61 -11.08 5.12
N ARG A 109 -0.09 -9.97 4.88
CA ARG A 109 0.56 -8.69 4.56
C ARG A 109 0.02 -7.58 5.43
N ILE A 110 0.88 -6.68 5.90
CA ILE A 110 0.51 -5.50 6.68
C ILE A 110 0.93 -4.26 5.88
N HIS A 111 0.03 -3.32 5.64
CA HIS A 111 0.33 -2.02 5.03
C HIS A 111 0.28 -0.94 6.11
N SER A 112 1.41 -0.32 6.40
CA SER A 112 1.53 0.60 7.53
C SER A 112 2.51 1.73 7.22
N ARG A 113 2.15 2.94 7.66
CA ARG A 113 3.03 4.11 7.65
C ARG A 113 3.61 4.40 9.04
N ALA A 114 3.14 3.73 10.08
CA ALA A 114 3.61 3.91 11.45
C ALA A 114 5.13 3.84 11.63
N PRO A 115 5.91 2.97 10.93
CA PRO A 115 7.37 3.01 11.04
C PRO A 115 8.00 4.37 10.69
N VAL A 116 7.32 5.18 9.87
CA VAL A 116 7.71 6.57 9.58
C VAL A 116 7.06 7.54 10.57
N THR A 117 5.74 7.48 10.75
CA THR A 117 4.98 8.53 11.44
C THR A 117 4.91 8.39 12.95
N LYS A 118 4.97 7.15 13.46
CA LYS A 118 4.95 6.83 14.90
C LYS A 118 5.70 5.50 15.14
N PRO A 119 7.04 5.49 15.03
CA PRO A 119 7.84 4.25 15.03
C PRO A 119 7.63 3.38 16.28
N SER A 120 7.24 3.98 17.40
CA SER A 120 6.95 3.26 18.67
C SER A 120 5.78 2.29 18.59
N LEU A 121 4.92 2.37 17.57
CA LEU A 121 3.84 1.40 17.34
C LEU A 121 4.35 0.05 16.80
N VAL A 122 5.61 -0.03 16.38
CA VAL A 122 6.28 -1.31 16.10
C VAL A 122 6.67 -1.95 17.43
N GLU A 123 5.67 -2.50 18.11
CA GLU A 123 5.80 -3.04 19.46
C GLU A 123 6.36 -4.46 19.49
N LYS A 124 6.90 -4.86 20.65
CA LYS A 124 7.46 -6.20 20.89
C LYS A 124 6.47 -7.33 20.55
N ASN A 125 5.19 -7.13 20.84
CA ASN A 125 4.15 -8.13 20.55
C ASN A 125 3.95 -8.38 19.05
N LEU A 126 4.07 -7.33 18.23
CA LEU A 126 4.05 -7.45 16.77
C LEU A 126 5.29 -8.23 16.29
N LEU A 127 6.47 -7.82 16.75
CA LEU A 127 7.74 -8.45 16.37
C LEU A 127 7.78 -9.93 16.77
N ALA A 128 7.30 -10.27 17.97
CA ALA A 128 7.19 -11.65 18.43
C ALA A 128 6.24 -12.48 17.56
N PHE A 129 5.10 -11.90 17.14
CA PHE A 129 4.21 -12.59 16.21
C PHE A 129 4.89 -12.86 14.86
N VAL A 130 5.58 -11.86 14.30
CA VAL A 130 6.32 -12.00 13.04
C VAL A 130 7.37 -13.11 13.16
N ALA A 131 8.19 -13.09 14.21
CA ALA A 131 9.27 -14.05 14.42
C ALA A 131 8.79 -15.50 14.60
N LEU A 132 7.61 -15.70 15.19
CA LEU A 132 7.03 -17.02 15.41
C LEU A 132 6.13 -17.51 14.26
N SER A 133 5.87 -16.67 13.26
CA SER A 133 4.98 -17.01 12.16
C SER A 133 5.61 -18.06 11.25
N LYS A 134 4.90 -19.17 11.04
CA LYS A 134 5.26 -20.18 10.04
C LYS A 134 4.90 -19.78 8.60
N LYS A 135 4.18 -18.66 8.44
CA LYS A 135 3.79 -18.10 7.14
C LYS A 135 4.59 -16.83 6.87
N PRO A 136 4.98 -16.57 5.61
CA PRO A 136 5.64 -15.32 5.26
C PRO A 136 4.75 -14.13 5.64
N ILE A 137 5.32 -13.20 6.40
CA ILE A 137 4.69 -11.92 6.73
C ILE A 137 5.36 -10.85 5.89
N TYR A 138 4.59 -10.26 4.98
CA TYR A 138 5.03 -9.09 4.23
C TYR A 138 4.65 -7.82 4.98
N PHE A 139 5.58 -6.90 5.14
CA PHE A 139 5.32 -5.59 5.73
C PHE A 139 5.59 -4.51 4.70
N SER A 140 4.54 -3.89 4.19
CA SER A 140 4.62 -2.79 3.22
C SER A 140 4.65 -1.47 3.97
N LEU A 141 5.84 -0.86 3.98
CA LEU A 141 6.09 0.49 4.47
C LEU A 141 5.52 1.52 3.49
N HIS A 142 5.17 2.69 3.98
CA HIS A 142 4.84 3.85 3.14
C HIS A 142 5.84 4.98 3.40
N VAL A 143 6.76 5.19 2.45
CA VAL A 143 7.85 6.17 2.55
C VAL A 143 7.92 6.94 1.23
N ASN A 144 8.00 8.26 1.29
CA ASN A 144 7.97 9.16 0.14
C ASN A 144 9.23 10.00 -0.04
N HIS A 145 10.03 10.17 1.00
CA HIS A 145 11.22 11.03 0.92
C HIS A 145 12.37 10.46 1.78
N PRO A 146 13.65 10.57 1.36
CA PRO A 146 14.79 10.08 2.15
C PRO A 146 14.86 10.68 3.57
N LYS A 147 14.44 11.94 3.72
CA LYS A 147 14.35 12.62 5.04
C LYS A 147 13.38 11.96 6.02
N GLU A 148 12.47 11.10 5.57
CA GLU A 148 11.61 10.31 6.46
C GLU A 148 12.37 9.16 7.12
N LEU A 149 13.56 8.80 6.64
CA LEU A 149 14.43 7.76 7.19
C LEU A 149 15.23 8.27 8.40
N SER A 150 14.52 8.73 9.42
CA SER A 150 15.11 9.13 10.70
C SER A 150 15.73 7.94 11.44
N PRO A 151 16.63 8.15 12.43
CA PRO A 151 17.17 7.05 13.24
C PRO A 151 16.10 6.17 13.89
N LYS A 152 14.98 6.76 14.33
CA LYS A 152 13.84 6.01 14.90
C LYS A 152 13.13 5.14 13.86
N THR A 153 12.97 5.67 12.65
CA THR A 153 12.39 4.94 11.52
C THR A 153 13.30 3.79 11.08
N ILE A 154 14.60 4.02 10.96
CA ILE A 154 15.60 3.00 10.65
C ILE A 154 15.60 1.91 11.74
N GLY A 155 15.48 2.29 13.01
CA GLY A 155 15.34 1.34 14.13
C GLY A 155 14.10 0.44 14.00
N ALA A 156 12.95 1.01 13.68
CA ALA A 156 11.71 0.25 13.47
C ALA A 156 11.80 -0.70 12.25
N ILE A 157 12.37 -0.23 11.13
CA ILE A 157 12.63 -1.04 9.94
C ILE A 157 13.58 -2.21 10.28
N THR A 158 14.66 -1.92 10.99
CA THR A 158 15.65 -2.92 11.42
C THR A 158 15.01 -3.97 12.32
N ALA A 159 14.18 -3.57 13.28
CA ALA A 159 13.48 -4.49 14.17
C ALA A 159 12.52 -5.42 13.41
N LEU A 160 11.75 -4.89 12.44
CA LEU A 160 10.88 -5.70 11.59
C LEU A 160 11.67 -6.70 10.75
N ARG A 161 12.79 -6.26 10.15
CA ARG A 161 13.69 -7.13 9.37
C ARG A 161 14.28 -8.25 10.25
N GLN A 162 14.79 -7.91 11.43
CA GLN A 162 15.36 -8.87 12.38
C GLN A 162 14.32 -9.87 12.90
N ALA A 163 13.06 -9.45 13.04
CA ALA A 163 11.97 -10.35 13.36
C ALA A 163 11.60 -11.29 12.20
N GLY A 164 12.15 -11.10 11.00
CA GLY A 164 11.91 -11.96 9.83
C GLY A 164 10.78 -11.48 8.91
N ALA A 165 10.30 -10.24 9.04
CA ALA A 165 9.35 -9.68 8.08
C ALA A 165 10.01 -9.44 6.72
N ILE A 166 9.29 -9.75 5.65
CA ILE A 166 9.70 -9.41 4.28
C ILE A 166 9.24 -7.98 4.00
N LEU A 167 10.20 -7.06 3.85
CA LEU A 167 9.91 -5.64 3.79
C LEU A 167 9.75 -5.14 2.35
N LEU A 168 8.63 -4.48 2.11
CA LEU A 168 8.33 -3.78 0.86
C LEU A 168 8.14 -2.29 1.15
N SER A 169 8.31 -1.42 0.16
CA SER A 169 7.86 -0.03 0.27
C SER A 169 6.90 0.36 -0.85
N GLN A 170 5.90 1.15 -0.47
CA GLN A 170 5.03 1.91 -1.36
C GLN A 170 5.41 3.38 -1.24
N THR A 171 5.60 4.01 -2.39
CA THR A 171 5.88 5.44 -2.54
C THR A 171 4.83 6.02 -3.46
N VAL A 172 4.38 7.24 -3.21
CA VAL A 172 3.50 7.99 -4.10
C VAL A 172 4.33 9.08 -4.76
N PHE A 173 4.18 9.24 -6.08
CA PHE A 173 4.79 10.33 -6.84
C PHE A 173 4.04 11.62 -6.51
N LEU A 174 4.73 12.61 -5.95
CA LEU A 174 4.12 13.79 -5.35
C LEU A 174 4.86 15.06 -5.80
N LYS A 175 4.11 15.97 -6.42
CA LYS A 175 4.59 17.25 -6.92
C LYS A 175 5.25 18.07 -5.81
N ASN A 176 6.41 18.65 -6.13
CA ASN A 176 7.24 19.47 -5.25
C ASN A 176 7.73 18.76 -3.97
N LEU A 177 7.62 17.43 -3.90
CA LEU A 177 8.10 16.65 -2.75
C LEU A 177 9.17 15.64 -3.19
N ASN A 178 8.80 14.73 -4.08
CA ASN A 178 9.69 13.67 -4.55
C ASN A 178 9.66 13.51 -6.07
N ASP A 179 9.10 14.49 -6.79
CA ASP A 179 9.06 14.53 -8.25
C ASP A 179 10.40 14.95 -8.87
N ASN A 180 11.46 14.33 -8.38
CA ASN A 180 12.84 14.58 -8.72
C ASN A 180 13.63 13.26 -8.75
N PHE A 181 14.37 13.04 -9.83
CA PHE A 181 15.18 11.84 -10.03
C PHE A 181 16.17 11.57 -8.89
N THR A 182 16.95 12.57 -8.49
CA THR A 182 17.98 12.42 -7.45
C THR A 182 17.36 12.05 -6.10
N VAL A 183 16.21 12.63 -5.76
CA VAL A 183 15.49 12.34 -4.52
C VAL A 183 14.99 10.90 -4.49
N LEU A 184 14.37 10.42 -5.57
CA LEU A 184 13.87 9.05 -5.65
C LEU A 184 14.99 8.03 -5.73
N LYS A 185 16.08 8.33 -6.46
CA LYS A 185 17.27 7.48 -6.52
C LYS A 185 17.87 7.29 -5.12
N ASP A 186 18.04 8.37 -4.36
CA ASP A 186 18.53 8.32 -2.98
C ASP A 186 17.59 7.50 -2.08
N LEU A 187 16.28 7.73 -2.17
CA LEU A 187 15.28 7.02 -1.37
C LEU A 187 15.35 5.51 -1.61
N PHE A 188 15.28 5.10 -2.88
CA PHE A 188 15.20 3.69 -3.23
C PHE A 188 16.51 2.94 -2.99
N THR A 189 17.65 3.63 -3.16
CA THR A 189 18.97 3.09 -2.78
C THR A 189 19.00 2.81 -1.27
N LYS A 190 18.70 3.81 -0.44
CA LYS A 190 18.70 3.67 1.03
C LYS A 190 17.73 2.61 1.53
N LEU A 191 16.52 2.56 0.98
CA LEU A 191 15.54 1.51 1.32
C LEU A 191 16.12 0.12 1.04
N THR A 192 16.73 -0.07 -0.13
CA THR A 192 17.33 -1.35 -0.53
C THR A 192 18.50 -1.74 0.37
N GLU A 193 19.37 -0.79 0.73
CA GLU A 193 20.48 -1.01 1.68
C GLU A 193 19.99 -1.46 3.06
N MET A 194 18.81 -1.00 3.48
CA MET A 194 18.16 -1.45 4.71
C MET A 194 17.43 -2.80 4.58
N GLY A 195 17.42 -3.41 3.40
CA GLY A 195 16.69 -4.65 3.12
C GLY A 195 15.19 -4.45 2.91
N VAL A 196 14.77 -3.24 2.52
CA VAL A 196 13.40 -2.93 2.09
C VAL A 196 13.38 -2.89 0.57
N ARG A 197 12.56 -3.72 -0.06
CA ARG A 197 12.40 -3.69 -1.52
C ARG A 197 11.43 -2.57 -1.94
N PRO A 198 11.88 -1.58 -2.74
CA PRO A 198 10.97 -0.67 -3.42
C PRO A 198 10.00 -1.45 -4.29
N TYR A 199 8.71 -1.42 -3.95
CA TYR A 199 7.71 -2.26 -4.60
C TYR A 199 6.91 -1.46 -5.62
N TYR A 200 6.17 -0.46 -5.16
CA TYR A 200 5.39 0.42 -6.03
C TYR A 200 5.78 1.87 -5.87
N LEU A 201 5.89 2.54 -7.01
CA LEU A 201 5.82 3.98 -7.15
C LEU A 201 4.45 4.29 -7.76
N HIS A 202 3.53 4.80 -6.97
CA HIS A 202 2.16 5.08 -7.38
C HIS A 202 2.07 6.45 -8.02
N HIS A 203 1.40 6.55 -9.16
CA HIS A 203 0.78 7.79 -9.58
C HIS A 203 -0.17 8.28 -8.48
N CYS A 204 -0.21 9.59 -8.24
CA CYS A 204 -1.08 10.14 -7.20
C CYS A 204 -2.55 10.01 -7.61
N ASP A 205 -3.36 9.35 -6.77
CA ASP A 205 -4.78 9.16 -7.07
C ASP A 205 -5.53 10.51 -7.16
N PRO A 206 -6.43 10.69 -8.15
CA PRO A 206 -7.20 11.93 -8.36
C PRO A 206 -8.38 12.03 -7.38
N VAL A 207 -8.06 12.09 -6.09
CA VAL A 207 -9.01 12.27 -4.98
C VAL A 207 -9.22 13.75 -4.77
N THR A 208 -10.44 14.18 -4.44
CA THR A 208 -10.72 15.60 -4.15
C THR A 208 -9.72 16.19 -3.15
N GLY A 209 -9.09 17.30 -3.51
CA GLY A 209 -8.05 17.97 -2.71
C GLY A 209 -6.62 17.49 -3.00
N ASN A 210 -6.42 16.50 -3.87
CA ASN A 210 -5.09 16.03 -4.27
C ASN A 210 -4.54 16.72 -5.53
N GLU A 211 -5.27 17.65 -6.14
CA GLU A 211 -4.94 18.31 -7.41
C GLU A 211 -3.52 18.88 -7.40
N LYS A 212 -3.15 19.51 -6.28
CA LYS A 212 -1.84 20.14 -6.06
C LYS A 212 -0.67 19.15 -5.95
N TYR A 213 -0.94 17.87 -5.74
CA TYR A 213 0.08 16.81 -5.60
C TYR A 213 0.32 16.04 -6.90
N LEU A 214 -0.56 16.18 -7.89
CA LEU A 214 -0.44 15.48 -9.18
C LEU A 214 0.82 15.93 -9.94
N VAL A 215 1.55 14.95 -10.44
CA VAL A 215 2.66 15.16 -11.37
C VAL A 215 2.19 14.76 -12.77
N PRO A 216 2.52 15.54 -13.83
CA PRO A 216 2.25 15.14 -15.20
C PRO A 216 2.88 13.78 -15.49
N LEU A 217 2.14 12.87 -16.11
CA LEU A 217 2.58 11.49 -16.31
C LEU A 217 3.86 11.42 -17.16
N GLU A 218 4.03 12.32 -18.12
CA GLU A 218 5.22 12.44 -18.95
C GLU A 218 6.48 12.63 -18.08
N LYS A 219 6.38 13.48 -17.04
CA LYS A 219 7.47 13.72 -16.08
C LYS A 219 7.70 12.49 -15.18
N GLU A 220 6.64 11.81 -14.76
CA GLU A 220 6.77 10.56 -14.00
C GLU A 220 7.49 9.48 -14.82
N ILE A 221 7.13 9.32 -16.10
CA ILE A 221 7.75 8.37 -17.04
C ILE A 221 9.21 8.73 -17.28
N GLU A 222 9.54 9.99 -17.50
CA GLU A 222 10.93 10.45 -17.66
C GLU A 222 11.78 10.04 -16.46
N ILE A 223 11.31 10.35 -15.25
CA ILE A 223 12.03 10.05 -14.01
C ILE A 223 12.12 8.54 -13.79
N ALA A 224 11.02 7.79 -13.95
CA ALA A 224 11.00 6.34 -13.78
C ALA A 224 11.90 5.62 -14.79
N THR A 225 11.98 6.11 -16.03
CA THR A 225 12.88 5.59 -17.06
C THR A 225 14.33 5.76 -16.64
N ARG A 226 14.69 6.96 -16.16
CA ARG A 226 16.04 7.21 -15.63
C ARG A 226 16.38 6.35 -14.43
N LEU A 227 15.43 6.20 -13.49
CA LEU A 227 15.58 5.29 -12.34
C LEU A 227 15.83 3.86 -12.80
N ARG A 228 15.10 3.36 -13.81
CA ARG A 228 15.30 2.01 -14.34
C ARG A 228 16.67 1.82 -15.00
N ARG A 229 17.23 2.85 -15.64
CA ARG A 229 18.57 2.79 -16.24
C ARG A 229 19.68 2.75 -15.19
N GLU A 230 19.52 3.46 -14.07
CA GLU A 230 20.61 3.66 -13.10
C GLU A 230 20.53 2.81 -11.84
N LEU A 231 19.32 2.42 -11.40
CA LEU A 231 19.15 1.59 -10.20
C LEU A 231 19.29 0.10 -10.52
N SER A 232 19.76 -0.65 -9.53
CA SER A 232 19.67 -2.11 -9.59
C SER A 232 18.21 -2.56 -9.70
N GLY A 233 17.98 -3.74 -10.28
CA GLY A 233 16.64 -4.32 -10.36
C GLY A 233 15.97 -4.54 -8.98
N LEU A 234 16.77 -4.64 -7.91
CA LEU A 234 16.26 -4.74 -6.54
C LEU A 234 15.74 -3.39 -6.01
N ALA A 235 16.38 -2.29 -6.41
CA ALA A 235 16.05 -0.94 -5.97
C ALA A 235 15.02 -0.25 -6.88
N CYS A 236 14.76 -0.77 -8.08
CA CYS A 236 13.81 -0.15 -9.01
C CYS A 236 12.36 -0.59 -8.70
N PRO A 237 11.46 0.31 -8.26
CA PRO A 237 10.05 -0.01 -8.10
C PRO A 237 9.36 -0.13 -9.45
N THR A 238 8.12 -0.66 -9.45
CA THR A 238 7.22 -0.55 -10.61
C THR A 238 6.40 0.74 -10.50
N LEU A 239 6.47 1.61 -11.51
CA LEU A 239 5.55 2.74 -11.65
C LEU A 239 4.17 2.20 -12.01
N VAL A 240 3.15 2.55 -11.21
CA VAL A 240 1.78 2.05 -11.39
C VAL A 240 0.75 3.15 -11.31
N ILE A 241 -0.30 3.03 -12.11
CA ILE A 241 -1.53 3.83 -11.99
C ILE A 241 -2.63 2.90 -11.46
N ASP A 242 -3.32 3.34 -10.41
CA ASP A 242 -4.57 2.69 -9.99
C ASP A 242 -5.68 3.17 -10.95
N THR A 243 -6.32 2.22 -11.61
CA THR A 243 -7.35 2.53 -12.61
C THR A 243 -8.60 3.08 -11.93
N PRO A 244 -9.33 4.00 -12.58
CA PRO A 244 -10.66 4.42 -12.14
C PRO A 244 -11.59 3.23 -11.92
N ASP A 245 -12.63 3.46 -11.12
CA ASP A 245 -13.70 2.49 -10.80
C ASP A 245 -13.19 1.21 -10.12
N GLY A 246 -11.93 1.19 -9.71
CA GLY A 246 -11.34 0.08 -8.96
C GLY A 246 -11.00 -1.14 -9.82
N ASN A 247 -10.65 -1.00 -11.10
CA ASN A 247 -10.31 -2.16 -11.94
C ASN A 247 -8.90 -2.74 -11.72
N GLY A 248 -7.97 -2.02 -11.11
CA GLY A 248 -6.70 -2.60 -10.67
C GLY A 248 -5.52 -1.64 -10.70
N LYS A 249 -4.30 -2.16 -10.53
CA LYS A 249 -3.05 -1.40 -10.64
C LYS A 249 -2.35 -1.79 -11.94
N ILE A 250 -2.32 -0.89 -12.91
CA ILE A 250 -1.63 -1.14 -14.18
C ILE A 250 -0.18 -0.63 -14.10
N PRO A 251 0.80 -1.40 -14.56
CA PRO A 251 2.15 -0.89 -14.78
C PRO A 251 2.13 0.20 -15.86
N VAL A 252 2.83 1.30 -15.60
CA VAL A 252 3.05 2.34 -16.62
C VAL A 252 4.23 1.92 -17.49
N PRO A 253 4.10 1.95 -18.83
CA PRO A 253 5.22 1.64 -19.69
C PRO A 253 6.28 2.73 -19.57
N LEU A 254 7.54 2.34 -19.62
CA LEU A 254 8.67 3.26 -19.59
C LEU A 254 9.07 3.66 -21.02
N ASP A 255 9.91 4.69 -21.14
CA ASP A 255 10.41 5.21 -22.43
C ASP A 255 11.50 4.29 -23.03
N PHE A 256 11.09 3.05 -23.27
CA PHE A 256 11.79 1.99 -23.99
C PHE A 256 10.89 1.36 -25.07
N TRP A 257 9.65 1.85 -25.21
CA TRP A 257 8.61 1.34 -26.10
C TRP A 257 7.93 2.50 -26.82
N GLU A 258 7.45 2.29 -28.04
CA GLU A 258 6.61 3.24 -28.75
C GLU A 258 5.13 3.03 -28.34
N PHE A 259 4.62 3.84 -27.40
CA PHE A 259 3.24 3.74 -26.92
C PHE A 259 2.62 5.12 -26.67
N ASN A 260 1.28 5.19 -26.71
CA ASN A 260 0.54 6.41 -26.45
C ASN A 260 0.38 6.63 -24.93
N GLN A 261 1.11 7.60 -24.37
CA GLN A 261 1.06 7.92 -22.94
C GLN A 261 -0.24 8.60 -22.49
N LYS A 262 -1.07 9.08 -23.44
CA LYS A 262 -2.32 9.77 -23.12
C LYS A 262 -3.45 8.83 -22.75
N ARG A 263 -3.34 7.53 -23.11
CA ARG A 263 -4.41 6.56 -22.93
C ARG A 263 -3.87 5.19 -22.56
N PHE A 264 -4.62 4.45 -21.75
CA PHE A 264 -4.33 3.07 -21.41
C PHE A 264 -5.61 2.23 -21.40
N LYS A 265 -5.46 0.90 -21.41
CA LYS A 265 -6.56 -0.02 -21.15
C LYS A 265 -6.52 -0.47 -19.69
N ASP A 266 -7.66 -0.43 -19.02
CA ASP A 266 -7.79 -1.04 -17.70
C ASP A 266 -7.87 -2.57 -17.78
N PHE A 267 -8.05 -3.24 -16.64
CA PHE A 267 -8.14 -4.71 -16.58
C PHE A 267 -9.39 -5.30 -17.27
N ASN A 268 -10.29 -4.47 -17.78
CA ASN A 268 -11.49 -4.87 -18.53
C ASN A 268 -11.43 -4.37 -19.99
N ASP A 269 -10.24 -4.05 -20.50
CA ASP A 269 -10.03 -3.53 -21.85
C ASP A 269 -10.69 -2.16 -22.16
N LYS A 270 -11.17 -1.44 -21.14
CA LYS A 270 -11.74 -0.10 -21.31
C LYS A 270 -10.62 0.92 -21.49
N GLU A 271 -10.73 1.74 -22.53
CA GLU A 271 -9.80 2.85 -22.77
C GLU A 271 -10.03 3.99 -21.76
N VAL A 272 -8.96 4.46 -21.13
CA VAL A 272 -8.96 5.50 -20.10
C VAL A 272 -7.88 6.52 -20.41
N GLU A 273 -8.17 7.80 -20.21
CA GLU A 273 -7.21 8.91 -20.37
C GLU A 273 -6.35 9.08 -19.10
N THR A 274 -5.06 9.35 -19.28
CA THR A 274 -4.10 9.54 -18.17
C THR A 274 -4.18 10.93 -17.53
N LEU A 275 -4.80 11.90 -18.22
CA LEU A 275 -4.88 13.31 -17.83
C LEU A 275 -6.29 13.89 -17.86
#